data_AF-A0A9E4Z4Z5-F1
#
_entry.id   AF-A0A9E4Z4Z5-F1
#
_cell.length_a   1.000
_cell.length_b   1.000
_cell.length_c   1.000
_cell.angle_alpha   90.00
_cell.angle_beta   90.00
_cell.angle_gamma   90.00
#
_symmetry.space_group_name_H-M   'P 1'
#
loop_
_entity.id
_entity.type
_entity.pdbx_description
1 polymer ?
#
loop_
_entity_poly.entity_id
_entity_poly.type
_entity_poly.pdbx_seq_one_letter_code
_entity_poly.pdbx_strand_id
1 'polypeptide(L)'
;MVQLRTDGTFLTFVPVGEYSVNLSGCDFPGCSGSLPITVVIMEGEATDVNIDIDTGIRSLVSPIPPSNDHTRLADDLRNAGADVEIGPSGGSSNFGVPIRVFTVNGAEVYVWAFPGEDEAEVGAATVSPDGFGVGRAFVSWTDSPHFYSTGRFIVLYIGNDVTMLTLLEHVIGNQFAGSSSITPGQFDINGPASLTAHRELSARLGVEPGDLRLVHSRILEFNDGSLGCPDAGMSYTQAIVPGYVLIYELNGVRYPFHVSVDGRLFTDCRGESNVAVPFR
;
A
#
# COMPACT_ATOMS: atom_id res chain seq x y z
N MET A 1 -28.02 11.88 -35.99
CA MET A 1 -27.72 10.44 -35.81
C MET A 1 -26.35 10.21 -36.43
N VAL A 2 -25.40 9.68 -35.66
CA VAL A 2 -24.02 9.47 -36.10
C VAL A 2 -23.81 7.99 -36.27
N GLN A 3 -23.27 7.57 -37.42
CA GLN A 3 -23.01 6.16 -37.67
C GLN A 3 -21.70 5.75 -36.99
N LEU A 4 -21.75 4.68 -36.20
CA LEU A 4 -20.53 4.07 -35.67
C LEU A 4 -19.74 3.42 -36.80
N ARG A 5 -18.42 3.50 -36.71
CA ARG A 5 -17.50 2.72 -37.54
C ARG A 5 -17.51 1.26 -37.08
N THR A 6 -16.92 0.39 -37.89
CA THR A 6 -16.85 -1.06 -37.60
C THR A 6 -16.06 -1.40 -36.34
N ASP A 7 -15.20 -0.48 -35.88
CA ASP A 7 -14.44 -0.59 -34.62
C ASP A 7 -15.17 0.01 -33.41
N GLY A 8 -16.44 0.42 -33.58
CA GLY A 8 -17.26 1.04 -32.54
C GLY A 8 -16.99 2.54 -32.33
N THR A 9 -15.98 3.12 -32.98
CA THR A 9 -15.67 4.55 -32.82
C THR A 9 -16.58 5.44 -33.68
N PHE A 10 -16.69 6.71 -33.30
CA PHE A 10 -17.32 7.74 -34.12
C PHE A 10 -16.59 9.06 -33.98
N LEU A 11 -16.76 9.93 -34.96
CA LEU A 11 -16.31 11.31 -34.90
C LEU A 11 -17.36 12.18 -35.56
N THR A 12 -17.75 13.27 -34.90
CA THR A 12 -18.70 14.23 -35.44
C THR A 12 -18.37 15.63 -34.93
N PHE A 13 -18.80 16.64 -35.69
CA PHE A 13 -18.72 18.03 -35.27
C PHE A 13 -20.13 18.51 -35.00
N VAL A 14 -20.37 19.01 -33.79
CA VAL A 14 -21.65 19.56 -33.36
C VAL A 14 -21.43 20.98 -32.82
N PRO A 15 -22.47 21.84 -32.81
CA PRO A 15 -22.40 23.11 -32.11
C PRO A 15 -22.04 22.96 -30.62
N VAL A 16 -21.60 24.04 -30.00
CA VAL A 16 -21.43 24.10 -28.55
C VAL A 16 -22.79 23.97 -27.85
N GLY A 17 -22.85 23.22 -26.76
CA GLY A 17 -24.10 22.95 -26.05
C GLY A 17 -24.09 21.65 -25.25
N GLU A 18 -25.18 21.41 -24.53
CA GLU A 18 -25.41 20.17 -23.79
C GLU A 18 -26.22 19.19 -24.65
N TYR A 19 -25.76 17.95 -24.70
CA TYR A 19 -26.31 16.89 -25.53
C TYR A 19 -26.60 15.64 -24.70
N SER A 20 -27.74 15.01 -24.97
CA SER A 20 -28.04 13.66 -24.51
C SER A 20 -27.69 12.67 -25.61
N VAL A 21 -26.74 11.77 -25.33
CA VAL A 21 -26.24 10.78 -26.28
C VAL A 21 -26.84 9.42 -25.96
N ASN A 22 -27.37 8.76 -26.99
CA ASN A 22 -28.00 7.44 -26.89
C ASN A 22 -27.57 6.55 -28.08
N LEU A 23 -27.68 5.23 -27.93
CA LEU A 23 -27.29 4.24 -28.93
C LEU A 23 -28.53 3.53 -29.48
N SER A 24 -28.80 3.74 -30.77
CA SER A 24 -29.91 3.06 -31.46
C SER A 24 -29.59 1.59 -31.71
N GLY A 25 -30.53 0.69 -31.40
CA GLY A 25 -30.36 -0.76 -31.61
C GLY A 25 -29.54 -1.47 -30.52
N CYS A 26 -29.41 -0.84 -29.34
CA CYS A 26 -28.77 -1.44 -28.17
C CYS A 26 -29.77 -2.35 -27.43
N ASP A 27 -29.83 -3.62 -27.82
CA ASP A 27 -30.75 -4.61 -27.23
C ASP A 27 -30.16 -5.32 -25.98
N PHE A 28 -28.94 -4.94 -25.58
CA PHE A 28 -28.25 -5.56 -24.45
C PHE A 28 -28.77 -5.02 -23.10
N PRO A 29 -28.94 -5.85 -22.05
CA PRO A 29 -29.50 -5.40 -20.77
C PRO A 29 -28.75 -4.23 -20.10
N GLY A 30 -27.41 -4.15 -20.27
CA GLY A 30 -26.58 -3.05 -19.74
C GLY A 30 -26.82 -1.69 -20.40
N CYS A 31 -27.52 -1.63 -21.55
CA CYS A 31 -27.78 -0.38 -22.26
C CYS A 31 -28.66 0.58 -21.46
N SER A 32 -29.70 0.08 -20.79
CA SER A 32 -30.61 0.92 -20.01
C SER A 32 -29.98 1.48 -18.73
N GLY A 33 -28.93 0.83 -18.22
CA GLY A 33 -28.16 1.31 -17.07
C GLY A 33 -27.07 2.33 -17.43
N SER A 34 -26.59 2.29 -18.68
CA SER A 34 -25.42 3.08 -19.12
C SER A 34 -25.80 4.23 -20.06
N LEU A 35 -27.06 4.27 -20.54
CA LEU A 35 -27.55 5.28 -21.47
C LEU A 35 -28.93 5.82 -21.04
N PRO A 36 -29.26 7.08 -21.41
CA PRO A 36 -28.40 8.02 -22.14
C PRO A 36 -27.33 8.65 -21.25
N ILE A 37 -26.23 9.11 -21.85
CA ILE A 37 -25.22 9.93 -21.17
C ILE A 37 -25.38 11.40 -21.56
N THR A 38 -25.04 12.29 -20.63
CA THR A 38 -25.02 13.74 -20.89
C THR A 38 -23.60 14.18 -21.20
N VAL A 39 -23.44 14.93 -22.29
CA VAL A 39 -22.15 15.46 -22.74
C VAL A 39 -22.30 16.96 -22.99
N VAL A 40 -21.35 17.75 -22.50
CA VAL A 40 -21.28 19.20 -22.75
C VAL A 40 -20.14 19.46 -23.72
N ILE A 41 -20.44 20.10 -24.85
CA ILE A 41 -19.47 20.48 -25.87
C ILE A 41 -19.15 21.97 -25.73
N MET A 42 -17.87 22.28 -25.50
CA MET A 42 -17.36 23.64 -25.37
C MET A 42 -16.60 24.09 -26.62
N GLU A 43 -16.46 25.41 -26.82
CA GLU A 43 -15.80 25.97 -27.99
C GLU A 43 -14.30 25.61 -28.00
N GLY A 44 -13.83 25.03 -29.11
CA GLY A 44 -12.41 24.69 -29.30
C GLY A 44 -11.95 23.43 -28.56
N GLU A 45 -12.85 22.71 -27.91
CA GLU A 45 -12.54 21.47 -27.19
C GLU A 45 -12.96 20.23 -27.99
N ALA A 46 -12.11 19.21 -28.02
CA ALA A 46 -12.47 17.89 -28.50
C ALA A 46 -12.99 17.08 -27.31
N THR A 47 -14.31 16.95 -27.20
CA THR A 47 -14.94 16.18 -26.12
C THR A 47 -15.02 14.72 -26.49
N ASP A 48 -14.30 13.87 -25.74
CA ASP A 48 -14.38 12.42 -25.88
C ASP A 48 -15.65 11.88 -25.23
N VAL A 49 -16.40 11.07 -25.98
CA VAL A 49 -17.63 10.45 -25.52
C VAL A 49 -17.43 8.95 -25.49
N ASN A 50 -17.22 8.42 -24.28
CA ASN A 50 -17.10 6.98 -24.08
C ASN A 50 -18.43 6.39 -23.62
N ILE A 51 -18.96 5.43 -24.38
CA ILE A 51 -20.17 4.68 -24.04
C ILE A 51 -19.73 3.27 -23.67
N ASP A 52 -19.60 3.02 -22.36
CA ASP A 52 -19.30 1.69 -21.85
C ASP A 52 -20.61 0.98 -21.49
N ILE A 53 -20.94 -0.06 -22.25
CA ILE A 53 -22.09 -0.92 -21.96
C ILE A 53 -21.53 -2.11 -21.20
N ASP A 54 -21.81 -2.17 -19.89
CA ASP A 54 -21.41 -3.32 -19.08
C ASP A 54 -22.03 -4.59 -19.67
N THR A 55 -21.20 -5.40 -20.33
CA THR A 55 -21.60 -6.66 -20.96
C THR A 55 -21.50 -7.86 -20.01
N GLY A 56 -21.03 -7.64 -18.77
CA GLY A 56 -20.72 -8.70 -17.82
C GLY A 56 -19.47 -9.53 -18.20
N ILE A 57 -18.73 -9.13 -19.24
CA ILE A 57 -17.48 -9.78 -19.67
C ILE A 57 -16.31 -9.02 -19.06
N ARG A 58 -15.52 -9.72 -18.22
CA ARG A 58 -14.27 -9.21 -17.65
C ARG A 58 -13.11 -9.77 -18.49
N SER A 59 -12.36 -8.94 -19.21
CA SER A 59 -11.15 -9.36 -19.93
C SER A 59 -10.09 -8.25 -20.00
N LEU A 60 -8.84 -8.68 -19.85
CA LEU A 60 -7.61 -7.93 -19.55
C LEU A 60 -7.04 -7.19 -20.80
N VAL A 61 -6.61 -5.92 -20.61
CA VAL A 61 -5.70 -5.08 -21.44
C VAL A 61 -6.26 -4.23 -22.61
N SER A 62 -6.28 -2.88 -22.46
CA SER A 62 -5.72 -1.86 -23.40
C SER A 62 -5.98 -0.39 -22.99
N PRO A 63 -5.24 0.61 -23.53
CA PRO A 63 -4.85 1.83 -22.82
C PRO A 63 -5.82 3.01 -22.99
N ILE A 64 -6.27 3.59 -21.87
CA ILE A 64 -7.00 4.87 -21.83
C ILE A 64 -6.11 5.91 -21.10
N PRO A 65 -5.91 7.13 -21.66
CA PRO A 65 -5.27 8.25 -20.96
C PRO A 65 -6.10 8.70 -19.74
N PRO A 66 -5.53 9.42 -18.76
CA PRO A 66 -6.08 9.51 -17.42
C PRO A 66 -7.41 10.28 -17.41
N SER A 67 -8.52 9.56 -17.28
CA SER A 67 -9.74 10.15 -16.73
C SER A 67 -9.47 10.69 -15.33
N ASN A 68 -10.28 11.65 -14.89
CA ASN A 68 -10.18 12.42 -13.63
C ASN A 68 -10.34 11.57 -12.34
N ASP A 69 -9.78 10.37 -12.30
CA ASP A 69 -10.07 9.31 -11.33
C ASP A 69 -9.45 9.57 -9.96
N HIS A 70 -8.39 10.37 -9.89
CA HIS A 70 -7.82 10.82 -8.60
C HIS A 70 -8.83 11.65 -7.78
N THR A 71 -9.81 12.28 -8.44
CA THR A 71 -10.85 13.07 -7.79
C THR A 71 -11.76 12.19 -6.93
N ARG A 72 -12.06 10.96 -7.37
CA ARG A 72 -12.94 10.05 -6.61
C ARG A 72 -12.32 9.65 -5.27
N LEU A 73 -11.07 9.18 -5.26
CA LEU A 73 -10.37 8.85 -4.01
C LEU A 73 -10.23 10.08 -3.10
N ALA A 74 -9.92 11.25 -3.68
CA ALA A 74 -9.85 12.49 -2.91
C ALA A 74 -11.21 12.88 -2.31
N ASP A 75 -12.30 12.70 -3.05
CA ASP A 75 -13.66 12.98 -2.58
C ASP A 75 -14.12 11.99 -1.51
N ASP A 76 -13.78 10.71 -1.63
CA ASP A 76 -14.05 9.70 -0.61
C ASP A 76 -13.34 10.05 0.71
N LEU A 77 -12.08 10.49 0.64
CA LEU A 77 -11.32 10.99 1.81
C LEU A 77 -11.93 12.26 2.41
N ARG A 78 -12.38 13.21 1.58
CA ARG A 78 -13.06 14.43 2.04
C ARG A 78 -14.41 14.13 2.68
N ASN A 79 -15.18 13.20 2.12
CA ASN A 79 -16.46 12.75 2.67
C ASN A 79 -16.28 12.06 4.03
N ALA A 80 -15.13 11.42 4.27
CA ALA A 80 -14.73 10.89 5.57
C ALA A 80 -14.19 11.96 6.54
N GLY A 81 -14.23 13.24 6.17
CA GLY A 81 -13.90 14.38 7.03
C GLY A 81 -12.44 14.86 6.95
N ALA A 82 -11.67 14.41 5.97
CA ALA A 82 -10.30 14.86 5.77
C ALA A 82 -10.21 16.14 4.93
N ASP A 83 -9.23 16.98 5.22
CA ASP A 83 -8.79 18.02 4.30
C ASP A 83 -7.83 17.42 3.27
N VAL A 84 -8.10 17.61 1.97
CA VAL A 84 -7.36 16.94 0.89
C VAL A 84 -7.02 17.90 -0.23
N GLU A 85 -5.73 18.09 -0.46
CA GLU A 85 -5.18 18.81 -1.61
C GLU A 85 -4.46 17.83 -2.56
N ILE A 86 -4.77 17.91 -3.85
CA ILE A 86 -4.13 17.06 -4.85
C ILE A 86 -2.93 17.79 -5.44
N GLY A 87 -1.72 17.30 -5.15
CA GLY A 87 -0.47 17.80 -5.71
C GLY A 87 -0.24 17.36 -7.16
N PRO A 88 0.80 17.90 -7.83
CA PRO A 88 1.12 17.55 -9.22
C PRO A 88 1.51 16.07 -9.36
N SER A 89 1.36 15.51 -10.56
CA SER A 89 1.92 14.21 -10.89
C SER A 89 3.45 14.27 -10.96
N GLY A 90 4.12 13.37 -10.25
CA GLY A 90 5.56 13.18 -10.27
C GLY A 90 6.05 12.28 -11.41
N GLY A 91 7.37 12.05 -11.45
CA GLY A 91 8.06 11.24 -12.47
C GLY A 91 8.06 9.73 -12.21
N SER A 92 9.15 9.06 -12.59
CA SER A 92 9.29 7.59 -12.59
C SER A 92 8.92 6.93 -11.26
N SER A 93 8.16 5.83 -11.34
CA SER A 93 7.71 5.00 -10.23
C SER A 93 8.20 3.55 -10.39
N ASN A 94 8.36 2.84 -9.27
CA ASN A 94 8.63 1.39 -9.26
C ASN A 94 7.45 0.56 -9.79
N PHE A 95 6.25 1.14 -9.89
CA PHE A 95 5.06 0.48 -10.44
C PHE A 95 4.85 0.72 -11.94
N GLY A 96 5.72 1.48 -12.61
CA GLY A 96 5.61 1.76 -14.05
C GLY A 96 4.47 2.73 -14.43
N VAL A 97 3.70 3.23 -13.46
CA VAL A 97 2.69 4.29 -13.62
C VAL A 97 3.10 5.55 -12.84
N PRO A 98 2.75 6.77 -13.29
CA PRO A 98 3.11 7.99 -12.58
C PRO A 98 2.59 8.01 -11.14
N ILE A 99 3.40 8.57 -10.24
CA ILE A 99 3.00 8.84 -8.86
C ILE A 99 2.29 10.19 -8.78
N ARG A 100 1.28 10.30 -7.92
CA ARG A 100 0.67 11.58 -7.53
C ARG A 100 0.68 11.71 -6.02
N VAL A 101 1.03 12.89 -5.52
CA VAL A 101 1.09 13.15 -4.07
C VAL A 101 -0.16 13.91 -3.65
N PHE A 102 -0.91 13.36 -2.69
CA PHE A 102 -2.00 14.05 -2.02
C PHE A 102 -1.46 14.60 -0.70
N THR A 103 -1.89 15.79 -0.32
CA THR A 103 -1.74 16.30 1.04
C THR A 103 -3.06 16.08 1.76
N VAL A 104 -3.08 15.17 2.74
CA VAL A 104 -4.27 14.79 3.50
C VAL A 104 -4.04 15.16 4.96
N ASN A 105 -4.82 16.09 5.50
CA ASN A 105 -4.64 16.65 6.84
C ASN A 105 -3.20 17.13 7.11
N GLY A 106 -2.51 17.63 6.07
CA GLY A 106 -1.11 18.07 6.13
C GLY A 106 -0.05 16.97 5.99
N ALA A 107 -0.43 15.69 5.85
CA ALA A 107 0.48 14.57 5.60
C ALA A 107 0.50 14.16 4.12
N GLU A 108 1.66 13.73 3.61
CA GLU A 108 1.78 13.26 2.23
C GLU A 108 1.28 11.81 2.07
N VAL A 109 0.46 11.59 1.04
CA VAL A 109 -0.02 10.28 0.61
C VAL A 109 0.31 10.10 -0.86
N TYR A 110 1.00 9.01 -1.18
CA TYR A 110 1.44 8.70 -2.53
C TYR A 110 0.43 7.77 -3.20
N VAL A 111 -0.07 8.18 -4.36
CA VAL A 111 -1.13 7.47 -5.08
C VAL A 111 -0.64 7.11 -6.48
N TRP A 112 -0.80 5.84 -6.84
CA TRP A 112 -0.59 5.32 -8.18
C TRP A 112 -1.93 4.86 -8.75
N ALA A 113 -2.32 5.45 -9.87
CA ALA A 113 -3.49 5.04 -10.62
C ALA A 113 -3.07 4.13 -11.78
N PHE A 114 -3.49 2.88 -11.72
CA PHE A 114 -3.28 1.91 -12.80
C PHE A 114 -4.36 2.05 -13.87
N PRO A 115 -4.11 1.53 -15.09
CA PRO A 115 -5.15 1.48 -16.13
C PRO A 115 -6.42 0.76 -15.66
N GLY A 116 -6.26 -0.35 -14.94
CA GLY A 116 -7.36 -1.16 -14.40
C GLY A 116 -7.02 -1.78 -13.03
N GLU A 117 -8.04 -2.41 -12.45
CA GLU A 117 -7.95 -3.10 -11.14
C GLU A 117 -7.03 -4.31 -11.19
N ASP A 118 -7.11 -5.10 -12.26
CA ASP A 118 -6.26 -6.28 -12.45
C ASP A 118 -4.77 -5.88 -12.51
N GLU A 119 -4.43 -4.76 -13.16
CA GLU A 119 -3.06 -4.25 -13.17
C GLU A 119 -2.61 -3.69 -11.81
N ALA A 120 -3.51 -3.09 -11.04
CA ALA A 120 -3.22 -2.67 -9.68
C ALA A 120 -2.98 -3.87 -8.76
N GLU A 121 -3.71 -4.97 -8.92
CA GLU A 121 -3.48 -6.21 -8.20
C GLU A 121 -2.10 -6.81 -8.53
N VAL A 122 -1.74 -6.87 -9.81
CA VAL A 122 -0.40 -7.30 -10.25
C VAL A 122 0.68 -6.38 -9.68
N GLY A 123 0.46 -5.06 -9.67
CA GLY A 123 1.34 -4.09 -9.04
C GLY A 123 1.51 -4.34 -7.54
N ALA A 124 0.40 -4.49 -6.82
CA ALA A 124 0.38 -4.74 -5.37
C ALA A 124 1.12 -6.03 -5.01
N ALA A 125 0.98 -7.09 -5.82
CA ALA A 125 1.69 -8.36 -5.66
C ALA A 125 3.22 -8.23 -5.81
N THR A 126 3.72 -7.10 -6.34
CA THR A 126 5.17 -6.83 -6.39
C THR A 126 5.72 -6.19 -5.11
N VAL A 127 4.85 -5.79 -4.18
CA VAL A 127 5.25 -5.23 -2.89
C VAL A 127 5.49 -6.38 -1.91
N SER A 128 6.64 -6.38 -1.24
CA SER A 128 6.91 -7.36 -0.19
C SER A 128 5.97 -7.14 1.00
N PRO A 129 5.66 -8.17 1.81
CA PRO A 129 4.75 -8.03 2.94
C PRO A 129 5.13 -6.90 3.92
N ASP A 130 6.42 -6.64 4.11
CA ASP A 130 6.94 -5.55 4.96
C ASP A 130 6.91 -4.16 4.31
N GLY A 131 6.57 -4.05 3.02
CA GLY A 131 6.52 -2.82 2.24
C GLY A 131 7.88 -2.24 1.82
N PHE A 132 9.01 -2.87 2.11
CA PHE A 132 10.34 -2.34 1.75
C PHE A 132 10.78 -2.77 0.34
N GLY A 133 10.32 -3.91 -0.15
CA GLY A 133 10.49 -4.34 -1.52
C GLY A 133 9.32 -3.85 -2.39
N VAL A 134 9.63 -3.18 -3.51
CA VAL A 134 8.63 -2.81 -4.53
C VAL A 134 9.19 -3.22 -5.89
N GLY A 135 8.62 -4.26 -6.50
CA GLY A 135 9.16 -4.85 -7.71
C GLY A 135 10.53 -5.47 -7.46
N ARG A 136 11.57 -4.92 -8.11
CA ARG A 136 12.97 -5.31 -7.91
C ARG A 136 13.75 -4.33 -7.06
N ALA A 137 13.11 -3.25 -6.61
CA ALA A 137 13.75 -2.22 -5.80
C ALA A 137 13.56 -2.53 -4.31
N PHE A 138 14.61 -2.33 -3.54
CA PHE A 138 14.53 -2.19 -2.09
C PHE A 138 14.52 -0.69 -1.76
N VAL A 139 13.51 -0.24 -1.02
CA VAL A 139 13.31 1.17 -0.72
C VAL A 139 13.48 1.42 0.76
N SER A 140 14.45 2.27 1.11
CA SER A 140 14.65 2.72 2.49
C SER A 140 13.76 3.92 2.76
N TRP A 141 12.59 3.67 3.35
CA TRP A 141 11.64 4.70 3.74
C TRP A 141 12.15 5.48 4.96
N THR A 142 11.73 6.76 5.07
CA THR A 142 12.06 7.61 6.22
C THR A 142 11.29 7.22 7.48
N ASP A 143 10.15 6.54 7.33
CA ASP A 143 9.33 5.99 8.40
C ASP A 143 8.61 4.72 7.90
N SER A 144 7.75 4.14 8.73
CA SER A 144 6.85 3.02 8.48
C SER A 144 6.05 3.14 7.17
N PRO A 145 6.25 2.27 6.16
CA PRO A 145 5.41 2.25 4.96
C PRO A 145 4.07 1.55 5.23
N HIS A 146 2.99 2.09 4.71
CA HIS A 146 1.64 1.51 4.76
C HIS A 146 1.01 1.52 3.37
N PHE A 147 0.88 0.34 2.76
CA PHE A 147 0.30 0.17 1.43
C PHE A 147 -1.14 -0.32 1.48
N TYR A 148 -2.00 0.36 0.74
CA TYR A 148 -3.42 0.06 0.58
C TYR A 148 -3.76 -0.07 -0.89
N SER A 149 -4.81 -0.82 -1.22
CA SER A 149 -5.33 -0.91 -2.57
C SER A 149 -6.84 -0.76 -2.59
N THR A 150 -7.36 -0.07 -3.60
CA THR A 150 -8.80 0.02 -3.85
C THR A 150 -9.05 0.18 -5.35
N GLY A 151 -9.81 -0.74 -5.94
CA GLY A 151 -9.95 -0.84 -7.39
C GLY A 151 -8.60 -0.76 -8.09
N ARG A 152 -8.43 0.24 -8.96
CA ARG A 152 -7.20 0.47 -9.73
C ARG A 152 -6.12 1.31 -9.03
N PHE A 153 -6.25 1.61 -7.74
CA PHE A 153 -5.30 2.46 -7.01
C PHE A 153 -4.43 1.63 -6.07
N ILE A 154 -3.14 1.96 -6.04
CA ILE A 154 -2.25 1.66 -4.91
C ILE A 154 -1.97 2.98 -4.19
N VAL A 155 -2.05 2.94 -2.86
CA VAL A 155 -1.85 4.09 -2.00
C VAL A 155 -0.78 3.76 -0.98
N LEU A 156 0.21 4.63 -0.81
CA LEU A 156 1.26 4.54 0.21
C LEU A 156 1.19 5.75 1.13
N TYR A 157 1.14 5.48 2.43
CA TYR A 157 1.42 6.45 3.47
C TYR A 157 2.71 6.06 4.20
N ILE A 158 3.58 7.04 4.48
CA ILE A 158 4.83 6.84 5.23
C ILE A 158 4.71 7.58 6.56
N GLY A 159 4.56 6.85 7.66
CA GLY A 159 4.36 7.43 8.99
C GLY A 159 3.50 6.54 9.89
N ASN A 160 3.37 6.92 11.17
CA ASN A 160 2.64 6.13 12.18
C ASN A 160 1.45 6.88 12.79
N ASP A 161 0.93 7.94 12.15
CA ASP A 161 -0.22 8.68 12.67
C ASP A 161 -1.47 7.80 12.69
N VAL A 162 -1.94 7.45 13.89
CA VAL A 162 -3.07 6.53 14.08
C VAL A 162 -4.36 7.07 13.45
N THR A 163 -4.57 8.39 13.46
CA THR A 163 -5.76 9.03 12.86
C THR A 163 -5.74 8.86 11.36
N MET A 164 -4.56 9.05 10.75
CA MET A 164 -4.34 8.87 9.33
C MET A 164 -4.51 7.42 8.89
N LEU A 165 -3.90 6.47 9.62
CA LEU A 165 -4.05 5.04 9.34
C LEU A 165 -5.51 4.59 9.44
N THR A 166 -6.23 5.01 10.49
CA THR A 166 -7.65 4.69 10.68
C THR A 166 -8.52 5.26 9.56
N LEU A 167 -8.23 6.49 9.12
CA LEU A 167 -8.94 7.15 8.02
C LEU A 167 -8.73 6.37 6.70
N LEU A 168 -7.47 6.05 6.37
CA LEU A 168 -7.15 5.32 5.14
C LEU A 168 -7.78 3.92 5.15
N GLU A 169 -7.75 3.20 6.27
CA GLU A 169 -8.41 1.90 6.40
C GLU A 169 -9.93 1.98 6.26
N HIS A 170 -10.54 3.02 6.83
CA HIS A 170 -11.98 3.23 6.73
C HIS A 170 -12.45 3.54 5.30
N VAL A 171 -11.67 4.32 4.57
CA VAL A 171 -12.03 4.81 3.23
C VAL A 171 -11.62 3.83 2.13
N ILE A 172 -10.43 3.27 2.22
CA ILE A 172 -9.80 2.47 1.15
C ILE A 172 -10.01 0.98 1.41
N GLY A 173 -9.85 0.55 2.66
CA GLY A 173 -9.81 -0.84 3.07
C GLY A 173 -8.50 -1.19 3.77
N ASN A 174 -8.36 -2.46 4.16
CA ASN A 174 -7.21 -2.91 4.95
C ASN A 174 -5.88 -2.69 4.22
N GLN A 175 -4.85 -2.40 5.00
CA GLN A 175 -3.47 -2.43 4.51
C GLN A 175 -3.13 -3.83 3.97
N PHE A 176 -2.50 -3.89 2.79
CA PHE A 176 -2.06 -5.16 2.18
C PHE A 176 -0.57 -5.44 2.35
N ALA A 177 0.26 -4.41 2.56
CA ALA A 177 1.70 -4.52 2.77
C ALA A 177 2.24 -3.34 3.57
N GLY A 178 3.41 -3.50 4.19
CA GLY A 178 4.04 -2.47 5.03
C GLY A 178 4.17 -2.86 6.48
N SER A 179 4.67 -1.95 7.30
CA SER A 179 4.54 -2.06 8.76
C SER A 179 3.06 -2.03 9.10
N SER A 180 2.48 -3.16 9.48
CA SER A 180 1.03 -3.28 9.59
C SER A 180 0.41 -2.23 10.50
N SER A 181 -0.75 -1.75 10.06
CA SER A 181 -1.75 -1.05 10.84
C SER A 181 -1.92 -1.68 12.22
N ILE A 182 -1.99 -0.78 13.18
CA ILE A 182 -2.06 -1.07 14.60
C ILE A 182 -3.48 -1.56 14.90
N THR A 183 -3.79 -2.79 14.51
CA THR A 183 -4.62 -3.60 15.40
C THR A 183 -3.71 -3.94 16.58
N PRO A 184 -4.04 -3.55 17.83
CA PRO A 184 -3.37 -4.13 18.99
C PRO A 184 -3.51 -5.66 18.92
N GLY A 185 -2.45 -6.35 18.46
CA GLY A 185 -2.44 -7.80 18.32
C GLY A 185 -1.88 -8.39 17.03
N GLN A 186 -1.68 -7.64 15.94
CA GLN A 186 -1.14 -8.21 14.68
C GLN A 186 0.29 -7.73 14.38
N PHE A 187 1.18 -8.04 15.33
CA PHE A 187 2.54 -8.37 14.97
C PHE A 187 2.51 -9.62 14.09
N ASP A 188 3.56 -9.94 13.33
CA ASP A 188 3.68 -11.28 12.76
C ASP A 188 3.97 -12.29 13.87
N ILE A 189 3.07 -12.41 14.87
CA ILE A 189 3.18 -13.29 16.05
C ILE A 189 3.37 -14.75 15.65
N ASN A 190 2.92 -15.11 14.45
CA ASN A 190 2.98 -16.45 13.89
C ASN A 190 4.13 -16.63 12.88
N GLY A 191 4.87 -15.58 12.56
CA GLY A 191 6.02 -15.64 11.67
C GLY A 191 7.19 -16.38 12.31
N PRO A 192 8.14 -16.90 11.51
CA PRO A 192 9.30 -17.62 12.03
C PRO A 192 10.09 -16.82 13.08
N ALA A 193 10.23 -15.51 12.86
CA ALA A 193 10.90 -14.58 13.75
C ALA A 193 10.19 -14.47 15.12
N SER A 194 8.89 -14.17 15.13
CA SER A 194 8.14 -14.03 16.38
C SER A 194 7.90 -15.38 17.08
N LEU A 195 7.68 -16.47 16.35
CA LEU A 195 7.60 -17.81 16.95
C LEU A 195 8.92 -18.17 17.65
N THR A 196 10.05 -17.82 17.02
CA THR A 196 11.36 -17.98 17.63
C THR A 196 11.50 -17.07 18.85
N ALA A 197 11.14 -15.79 18.75
CA ALA A 197 11.22 -14.88 19.88
C ALA A 197 10.36 -15.32 21.07
N HIS A 198 9.10 -15.69 20.84
CA HIS A 198 8.23 -16.22 21.89
C HIS A 198 8.81 -17.49 22.52
N ARG A 199 9.28 -18.45 21.72
CA ARG A 199 9.87 -19.71 22.23
C ARG A 199 11.11 -19.44 23.09
N GLU A 200 12.04 -18.63 22.59
CA GLU A 200 13.35 -18.44 23.22
C GLU A 200 13.28 -17.46 24.39
N LEU A 201 12.54 -16.36 24.25
CA LEU A 201 12.42 -15.35 25.30
C LEU A 201 11.55 -15.84 26.47
N SER A 202 10.45 -16.57 26.19
CA SER A 202 9.60 -17.08 27.27
C SER A 202 10.32 -18.13 28.11
N ALA A 203 11.06 -19.04 27.45
CA ALA A 203 11.90 -20.03 28.13
C ALA A 203 12.99 -19.39 29.00
N ARG A 204 13.61 -18.30 28.52
CA ARG A 204 14.62 -17.53 29.28
C ARG A 204 14.03 -16.80 30.48
N LEU A 205 12.80 -16.28 30.35
CA LEU A 205 12.13 -15.50 31.40
C LEU A 205 11.32 -16.37 32.36
N GLY A 206 11.08 -17.65 32.04
CA GLY A 206 10.28 -18.56 32.85
C GLY A 206 8.80 -18.18 32.87
N VAL A 207 8.27 -17.70 31.75
CA VAL A 207 6.86 -17.28 31.58
C VAL A 207 6.20 -18.03 30.43
N GLU A 208 4.87 -17.97 30.36
CA GLU A 208 4.14 -18.51 29.21
C GLU A 208 4.36 -17.60 27.99
N PRO A 209 4.45 -18.14 26.76
CA PRO A 209 4.57 -17.33 25.55
C PRO A 209 3.51 -16.23 25.44
N GLY A 210 2.26 -16.51 25.87
CA GLY A 210 1.17 -15.55 25.85
C GLY A 210 1.31 -14.36 26.82
N ASP A 211 2.22 -14.44 27.79
CA ASP A 211 2.50 -13.34 28.73
C ASP A 211 3.39 -12.27 28.10
N LEU A 212 4.08 -12.60 27.01
CA LEU A 212 4.99 -11.68 26.31
C LEU A 212 4.19 -10.80 25.35
N ARG A 213 4.05 -9.52 25.70
CA ARG A 213 3.41 -8.56 24.81
C ARG A 213 4.46 -7.95 23.90
N LEU A 214 4.45 -8.26 22.60
CA LEU A 214 5.28 -7.51 21.65
C LEU A 214 4.78 -6.05 21.64
N VAL A 215 5.70 -5.08 21.69
CA VAL A 215 5.38 -3.64 21.76
C VAL A 215 6.07 -2.81 20.70
N HIS A 216 7.07 -3.39 20.03
CA HIS A 216 7.77 -2.78 18.91
C HIS A 216 8.33 -3.88 18.01
N SER A 217 8.31 -3.64 16.70
CA SER A 217 8.98 -4.46 15.71
C SER A 217 9.53 -3.54 14.62
N ARG A 218 10.77 -3.77 14.20
CA ARG A 218 11.40 -3.07 13.08
C ARG A 218 12.24 -4.04 12.28
N ILE A 219 12.08 -4.08 10.97
CA ILE A 219 12.99 -4.84 10.09
C ILE A 219 14.25 -4.03 9.77
N LEU A 220 15.40 -4.68 9.77
CA LEU A 220 16.73 -4.14 9.47
C LEU A 220 17.57 -5.15 8.68
N GLU A 221 18.54 -4.65 7.93
CA GLU A 221 19.65 -5.45 7.41
C GLU A 221 20.82 -5.38 8.39
N PHE A 222 21.16 -6.50 9.01
CA PHE A 222 22.30 -6.59 9.92
C PHE A 222 23.59 -6.87 9.13
N ASN A 223 24.68 -6.23 9.54
CA ASN A 223 25.97 -6.32 8.84
C ASN A 223 26.58 -7.73 8.86
N ASP A 224 26.20 -8.55 9.82
CA ASP A 224 26.73 -9.90 10.01
C ASP A 224 25.75 -10.77 10.82
N GLY A 225 26.13 -12.03 11.04
CA GLY A 225 25.37 -12.99 11.82
C GLY A 225 25.27 -12.70 13.32
N SER A 226 25.88 -11.61 13.82
CA SER A 226 25.73 -11.18 15.23
C SER A 226 24.41 -10.46 15.48
N LEU A 227 23.71 -10.05 14.41
CA LEU A 227 22.50 -9.24 14.46
C LEU A 227 22.68 -7.97 15.30
N GLY A 228 23.89 -7.40 15.28
CA GLY A 228 24.23 -6.16 15.99
C GLY A 228 24.51 -6.31 17.49
N CYS A 229 24.53 -7.55 18.02
CA CYS A 229 24.78 -7.83 19.44
C CYS A 229 25.83 -8.95 19.56
N PRO A 230 27.10 -8.68 19.23
CA PRO A 230 28.17 -9.68 19.26
C PRO A 230 28.61 -10.00 20.69
N ASP A 231 28.69 -11.29 20.99
CA ASP A 231 29.28 -11.80 22.22
C ASP A 231 30.81 -11.85 22.14
N ALA A 232 31.45 -11.56 23.26
CA ALA A 232 32.90 -11.55 23.37
C ALA A 232 33.50 -12.94 23.04
N GLY A 233 34.47 -12.97 22.13
CA GLY A 233 35.17 -14.20 21.73
C GLY A 233 34.44 -15.07 20.71
N MET A 234 33.25 -14.67 20.26
CA MET A 234 32.50 -15.37 19.21
C MET A 234 32.90 -14.88 17.82
N SER A 235 32.77 -15.77 16.82
CA SER A 235 32.96 -15.44 15.40
C SER A 235 31.62 -15.52 14.68
N TYR A 236 31.30 -14.50 13.87
CA TYR A 236 30.04 -14.38 13.15
C TYR A 236 30.24 -14.37 11.64
N THR A 237 29.24 -14.83 10.90
CA THR A 237 29.26 -14.81 9.44
C THR A 237 29.25 -13.39 8.91
N GLN A 238 30.14 -13.06 7.99
CA GLN A 238 30.25 -11.71 7.40
C GLN A 238 29.25 -11.45 6.26
N ALA A 239 28.10 -12.12 6.29
CA ALA A 239 27.04 -11.94 5.31
C ALA A 239 25.98 -10.99 5.87
N ILE A 240 25.42 -10.12 5.03
CA ILE A 240 24.28 -9.29 5.40
C ILE A 240 23.10 -10.20 5.75
N VAL A 241 22.49 -9.99 6.91
CA VAL A 241 21.37 -10.78 7.41
C VAL A 241 20.13 -9.89 7.57
N PRO A 242 19.08 -10.05 6.75
CA PRO A 242 17.80 -9.43 7.02
C PRO A 242 17.18 -10.00 8.31
N GLY A 243 16.69 -9.12 9.18
CA GLY A 243 16.06 -9.54 10.43
C GLY A 243 15.27 -8.44 11.13
N TYR A 244 14.63 -8.80 12.22
CA TYR A 244 13.82 -7.92 13.05
C TYR A 244 14.55 -7.52 14.32
N VAL A 245 14.33 -6.28 14.75
CA VAL A 245 14.47 -5.78 16.12
C VAL A 245 13.09 -5.80 16.74
N LEU A 246 12.85 -6.74 17.64
CA LEU A 246 11.61 -6.88 18.40
C LEU A 246 11.81 -6.31 19.79
N ILE A 247 10.78 -5.68 20.38
CA ILE A 247 10.77 -5.31 21.81
C ILE A 247 9.52 -5.89 22.44
N TYR A 248 9.70 -6.83 23.35
CA TYR A 248 8.62 -7.36 24.17
C TYR A 248 8.50 -6.59 25.48
N GLU A 249 7.31 -6.54 26.06
CA GLU A 249 7.05 -5.97 27.38
C GLU A 249 6.40 -7.02 28.27
N LEU A 250 6.91 -7.12 29.50
CA LEU A 250 6.38 -7.98 30.55
C LEU A 250 6.48 -7.21 31.87
N ASN A 251 5.35 -7.04 32.57
CA ASN A 251 5.28 -6.30 33.84
C ASN A 251 5.93 -4.90 33.79
N GLY A 252 5.78 -4.20 32.66
CA GLY A 252 6.35 -2.86 32.43
C GLY A 252 7.85 -2.83 32.10
N VAL A 253 8.52 -3.99 32.04
CA VAL A 253 9.92 -4.11 31.61
C VAL A 253 9.97 -4.45 30.13
N ARG A 254 10.87 -3.81 29.38
CA ARG A 254 11.07 -4.02 27.94
C ARG A 254 12.27 -4.93 27.65
N TYR A 255 12.10 -5.82 26.68
CA TYR A 255 13.00 -6.91 26.32
C TYR A 255 13.30 -6.85 24.83
N PRO A 256 14.44 -6.25 24.41
CA PRO A 256 14.85 -6.25 23.01
C PRO A 256 15.30 -7.66 22.59
N PHE A 257 14.89 -8.08 21.40
CA PHE A 257 15.19 -9.38 20.83
C PHE A 257 15.42 -9.23 19.33
N HIS A 258 16.62 -9.56 18.84
CA HIS A 258 16.93 -9.48 17.42
C HIS A 258 16.87 -10.88 16.80
N VAL A 259 16.31 -11.00 15.60
CA VAL A 259 16.09 -12.32 14.97
C VAL A 259 16.08 -12.21 13.45
N SER A 260 16.70 -13.14 12.72
CA SER A 260 16.64 -13.18 11.26
C SER A 260 15.21 -13.40 10.77
N VAL A 261 14.89 -12.97 9.54
CA VAL A 261 13.54 -13.13 8.98
C VAL A 261 13.08 -14.60 8.99
N ASP A 262 13.99 -15.55 8.74
CA ASP A 262 13.70 -16.99 8.77
C ASP A 262 13.69 -17.61 10.17
N GLY A 263 13.93 -16.83 11.22
CA GLY A 263 13.94 -17.26 12.62
C GLY A 263 15.14 -18.13 13.02
N ARG A 264 16.15 -18.31 12.16
CA ARG A 264 17.28 -19.21 12.44
C ARG A 264 18.39 -18.59 13.29
N LEU A 265 18.64 -17.31 13.11
CA LEU A 265 19.60 -16.55 13.91
C LEU A 265 18.81 -15.67 14.85
N PHE A 266 19.19 -15.63 16.12
CA PHE A 266 18.55 -14.74 17.08
C PHE A 266 19.53 -14.40 18.21
N THR A 267 19.29 -13.28 18.86
CA THR A 267 20.05 -12.83 20.02
C THR A 267 19.19 -11.96 20.94
N ASP A 268 19.45 -12.10 22.23
CA ASP A 268 18.87 -11.28 23.27
C ASP A 268 19.88 -10.17 23.60
N CYS A 269 19.60 -8.96 23.13
CA CYS A 269 20.56 -7.86 23.14
C CYS A 269 20.80 -7.22 24.52
N ARG A 270 20.38 -7.86 25.62
CA ARG A 270 20.49 -7.33 26.99
C ARG A 270 21.83 -7.62 27.71
N GLY A 271 22.80 -8.29 27.07
CA GLY A 271 24.10 -8.60 27.67
C GLY A 271 24.96 -7.37 28.00
N GLU A 272 25.76 -7.43 29.08
CA GLU A 272 26.65 -6.35 29.55
C GLU A 272 27.72 -5.92 28.52
N SER A 273 27.99 -6.77 27.53
CA SER A 273 28.91 -6.54 26.42
C SER A 273 28.26 -5.97 25.15
N ASN A 274 26.92 -5.85 25.12
CA ASN A 274 26.21 -5.40 23.92
C ASN A 274 26.14 -3.87 23.87
N VAL A 275 26.73 -3.29 22.82
CA VAL A 275 26.75 -1.84 22.54
C VAL A 275 25.37 -1.30 22.12
N ALA A 276 24.35 -2.16 22.06
CA ALA A 276 22.97 -1.75 21.82
C ALA A 276 22.43 -1.02 23.07
N VAL A 277 22.61 0.31 23.05
CA VAL A 277 22.06 1.26 24.02
C VAL A 277 20.59 0.92 24.30
N PRO A 278 20.12 0.90 25.56
CA PRO A 278 18.71 0.74 25.82
C PRO A 278 17.96 1.85 25.10
N PHE A 279 16.99 1.48 24.25
CA PHE A 279 16.03 2.42 23.68
C PHE A 279 15.31 3.11 24.84
N ARG A 280 15.76 4.33 25.19
CA ARG A 280 15.05 5.25 26.08
C ARG A 280 13.95 5.95 25.31
#